data_AF-A0A7X3VNG0-F1
#
_entry.id   AF-A0A7X3VNG0-F1
#
_cell.length_a   1.000
_cell.length_b   1.000
_cell.length_c   1.000
_cell.angle_alpha   90.00
_cell.angle_beta   90.00
_cell.angle_gamma   90.00
#
_symmetry.space_group_name_H-M   'P 1'
#
loop_
_entity.id
_entity.type
_entity.pdbx_description
1 polymer ?
#
loop_
_entity_poly.entity_id
_entity_poly.type
_entity_poly.pdbx_seq_one_letter_code
_entity_poly.pdbx_strand_id
1 'polypeptide(L)'
;MSVLNGKWRRYIVKGLTVLLIFTVCLAVLQWFIIKELFGFGVDMVKDALIQQAPEGVERYDIETTFDRVKTAGMQLPFSFLTGKISFRKIRAVGRYAIEANDDQVWDADEINTLLRMMNASVGVKGGTE
;
A
#
# COMPACT_ATOMS: atom_id res chain seq x y z
N MET A 1 -11.04 -46.43 -30.21
CA MET A 1 -10.74 -45.75 -28.92
C MET A 1 -10.08 -44.37 -29.04
N SER A 2 -9.66 -43.89 -30.22
CA SER A 2 -8.96 -42.59 -30.36
C SER A 2 -9.86 -41.34 -30.34
N VAL A 3 -11.12 -41.46 -30.76
CA VAL A 3 -12.04 -40.30 -30.90
C VAL A 3 -12.58 -39.79 -29.55
N LEU A 4 -12.74 -40.68 -28.56
CA LEU A 4 -13.17 -40.32 -27.20
C LEU A 4 -12.13 -39.48 -26.47
N ASN A 5 -10.84 -39.79 -26.63
CA ASN A 5 -9.73 -39.04 -26.02
C ASN A 5 -9.63 -37.59 -26.54
N GLY A 6 -9.92 -37.36 -27.83
CA GLY A 6 -9.89 -36.02 -28.43
C GLY A 6 -11.01 -35.08 -27.96
N LYS A 7 -12.22 -35.62 -27.76
CA LYS A 7 -13.37 -34.85 -27.24
C LYS A 7 -13.17 -34.49 -25.77
N TRP A 8 -12.75 -35.44 -24.93
CA TRP A 8 -12.48 -35.21 -23.50
C TRP A 8 -11.39 -34.14 -23.27
N ARG A 9 -10.31 -34.20 -24.07
CA ARG A 9 -9.24 -33.19 -24.04
C ARG A 9 -9.75 -31.78 -24.39
N ARG A 10 -10.70 -31.64 -25.34
CA ARG A 10 -11.34 -30.35 -25.65
C ARG A 10 -12.19 -29.82 -24.50
N TYR A 11 -12.94 -30.67 -23.79
CA TYR A 11 -13.74 -30.23 -22.64
C TYR A 11 -12.85 -29.80 -21.47
N ILE A 12 -11.76 -30.53 -21.19
CA ILE A 12 -10.76 -30.12 -20.19
C ILE A 12 -10.17 -28.75 -20.56
N VAL A 13 -9.74 -28.56 -21.81
CA VAL A 13 -9.16 -27.29 -22.25
C VAL A 13 -10.17 -26.15 -22.12
N LYS A 14 -11.43 -26.35 -22.51
CA LYS A 14 -12.50 -25.34 -22.32
C LYS A 14 -12.72 -25.00 -20.85
N GLY A 15 -12.76 -26.02 -19.97
CA GLY A 15 -12.89 -25.82 -18.53
C GLY A 15 -11.71 -25.04 -17.95
N LEU A 16 -10.48 -25.39 -18.34
CA LEU A 16 -9.26 -24.67 -17.96
C LEU A 16 -9.27 -23.23 -18.47
N THR A 17 -9.74 -22.97 -19.70
CA THR A 17 -9.85 -21.61 -20.24
C THR A 17 -10.85 -20.76 -19.46
N VAL A 18 -12.02 -21.31 -19.12
CA VAL A 18 -13.01 -20.60 -18.29
C VAL A 18 -12.44 -20.32 -16.91
N LEU A 19 -11.75 -21.28 -16.31
CA LEU A 19 -11.13 -21.12 -14.99
C LEU A 19 -9.99 -20.09 -15.03
N LEU A 20 -9.21 -20.05 -16.11
CA LEU A 20 -8.21 -19.01 -16.35
C LEU A 20 -8.84 -17.62 -16.43
N ILE A 21 -9.91 -17.46 -17.23
CA ILE A 21 -10.61 -16.18 -17.35
C ILE A 21 -11.16 -15.75 -15.97
N PHE A 22 -11.78 -16.66 -15.25
CA PHE A 22 -12.33 -16.39 -13.93
C PHE A 22 -11.24 -15.96 -12.93
N THR A 23 -10.11 -16.66 -12.90
CA THR A 23 -8.98 -16.29 -12.03
C THR A 23 -8.38 -14.94 -12.40
N VAL A 24 -8.30 -14.60 -13.68
CA VAL A 24 -7.88 -13.26 -14.13
C VAL A 24 -8.87 -12.18 -13.68
N CYS A 25 -10.18 -12.42 -13.82
CA CYS A 25 -11.20 -11.49 -13.32
C CYS A 25 -11.09 -11.27 -11.81
N LEU A 26 -10.90 -12.35 -11.03
CA LEU A 26 -10.69 -12.25 -9.59
C LEU A 26 -9.42 -11.46 -9.26
N ALA A 27 -8.32 -11.66 -9.99
CA ALA A 27 -7.08 -10.93 -9.79
C ALA A 27 -7.26 -9.41 -10.04
N VAL A 28 -8.00 -9.03 -11.08
CA VAL A 28 -8.33 -7.62 -11.36
C VAL A 28 -9.22 -7.03 -10.26
N LEU A 29 -10.18 -7.80 -9.76
CA LEU A 29 -11.07 -7.35 -8.69
C LEU A 29 -10.32 -7.19 -7.36
N GLN A 30 -9.46 -8.14 -6.99
CA GLN A 30 -8.57 -8.04 -5.83
C GLN A 30 -7.65 -6.83 -5.94
N TRP A 31 -7.10 -6.57 -7.12
CA TRP A 31 -6.29 -5.40 -7.38
C TRP A 31 -7.03 -4.09 -7.13
N PHE A 32 -8.27 -3.98 -7.60
CA PHE A 32 -9.10 -2.80 -7.38
C PHE A 32 -9.37 -2.59 -5.89
N ILE A 33 -9.74 -3.66 -5.17
CA ILE A 33 -9.97 -3.62 -3.71
C ILE A 33 -8.71 -3.17 -2.96
N ILE A 34 -7.53 -3.71 -3.31
CA ILE A 34 -6.27 -3.34 -2.63
C ILE A 34 -5.96 -1.85 -2.83
N LYS A 35 -6.18 -1.32 -4.04
CA LYS A 35 -5.95 0.11 -4.32
C LYS A 35 -6.87 1.02 -3.51
N GLU A 36 -8.16 0.70 -3.48
CA GLU A 36 -9.17 1.45 -2.71
C GLU A 36 -8.86 1.40 -1.20
N LEU A 37 -8.64 0.21 -0.64
CA LEU A 37 -8.34 0.05 0.79
C LEU A 37 -7.04 0.76 1.20
N PHE A 38 -6.02 0.71 0.35
CA PHE A 38 -4.77 1.41 0.62
C PHE A 38 -4.97 2.94 0.57
N GLY A 39 -5.69 3.45 -0.44
CA GLY A 39 -6.02 4.87 -0.53
C GLY A 39 -6.80 5.36 0.68
N PHE A 40 -7.87 4.66 1.06
CA PHE A 40 -8.70 4.99 2.20
C PHE A 40 -7.92 4.97 3.53
N GLY A 41 -7.09 3.95 3.75
CA GLY A 41 -6.29 3.85 4.98
C GLY A 41 -5.26 4.97 5.11
N VAL A 42 -4.61 5.34 3.99
CA VAL A 42 -3.65 6.45 3.95
C VAL A 42 -4.34 7.78 4.21
N ASP A 43 -5.51 8.01 3.60
CA ASP A 43 -6.29 9.24 3.78
C ASP A 43 -6.83 9.36 5.22
N MET A 44 -7.31 8.27 5.82
CA MET A 44 -7.81 8.27 7.21
C MET A 44 -6.72 8.62 8.23
N VAL A 45 -5.49 8.10 8.07
CA VAL A 45 -4.36 8.42 8.95
C VAL A 45 -3.91 9.86 8.72
N LYS A 46 -3.88 10.33 7.47
CA LYS A 46 -3.59 11.73 7.14
C LYS A 46 -4.56 12.67 7.87
N ASP A 47 -5.86 12.39 7.79
CA ASP A 47 -6.89 13.22 8.41
C ASP A 47 -6.79 13.23 9.94
N ALA A 48 -6.51 12.07 10.55
CA ALA A 48 -6.29 11.97 12.00
C ALA A 48 -5.09 12.83 12.45
N LEU A 49 -3.97 12.77 11.73
CA LEU A 49 -2.77 13.57 12.05
C LEU A 49 -2.98 15.07 11.82
N ILE A 50 -3.73 15.46 10.79
CA ILE A 50 -4.05 16.88 10.52
C ILE A 50 -5.00 17.47 11.57
N GLN A 51 -5.95 16.68 12.08
CA GLN A 51 -6.89 17.10 13.11
C GLN A 51 -6.22 17.26 14.48
N GLN A 52 -5.24 16.40 14.79
CA GLN A 52 -4.52 16.47 16.06
C GLN A 52 -3.33 17.43 16.05
N ALA A 53 -2.86 17.83 14.86
CA ALA A 53 -1.67 18.66 14.60
C ALA A 53 -1.25 19.56 15.78
N PRO A 54 -0.33 19.07 16.64
CA PRO A 54 0.26 19.85 17.72
C PRO A 54 1.10 21.00 17.14
N GLU A 55 1.30 22.08 17.90
CA GLU A 55 2.20 23.17 17.51
C GLU A 55 3.62 22.61 17.28
N GLY A 56 4.16 22.72 16.06
CA GLY A 56 5.51 22.26 15.72
C GLY A 56 5.64 21.35 14.49
N VAL A 57 4.53 20.92 13.87
CA VAL A 57 4.54 20.19 12.59
C VAL A 57 3.78 20.97 11.54
N GLU A 58 4.44 21.29 10.42
CA GLU A 58 3.77 21.94 9.30
C GLU A 58 2.79 20.97 8.65
N ARG A 59 1.51 21.36 8.56
CA ARG A 59 0.48 20.60 7.82
C ARG A 59 0.94 20.22 6.42
N TYR A 60 1.69 21.11 5.77
CA TYR A 60 2.26 20.89 4.44
C TYR A 60 3.16 19.64 4.37
N ASP A 61 3.98 19.38 5.39
CA ASP A 61 4.89 18.23 5.43
C ASP A 61 4.14 16.90 5.59
N ILE A 62 3.05 16.92 6.36
CA ILE A 62 2.13 15.78 6.48
C ILE A 62 1.50 15.50 5.11
N GLU A 63 0.88 16.51 4.48
CA GLU A 63 0.22 16.32 3.19
C GLU A 63 1.18 15.79 2.11
N THR A 64 2.35 16.41 2.00
CA THR A 64 3.34 16.06 0.98
C THR A 64 3.90 14.66 1.19
N THR A 65 4.11 14.24 2.43
CA THR A 65 4.60 12.90 2.75
C THR A 65 3.53 11.83 2.45
N PHE A 66 2.28 12.06 2.86
CA PHE A 66 1.19 11.12 2.59
C PHE A 66 0.87 10.99 1.09
N ASP A 67 0.96 12.08 0.32
CA ASP A 67 0.77 12.04 -1.13
C ASP A 67 1.86 11.23 -1.85
N ARG A 68 3.12 11.34 -1.40
CA ARG A 68 4.23 10.50 -1.88
C ARG A 68 4.00 9.02 -1.57
N VAL A 69 3.54 8.71 -0.36
CA VAL A 69 3.20 7.34 0.05
C VAL A 69 2.04 6.79 -0.77
N LYS A 70 0.99 7.58 -0.99
CA LYS A 70 -0.16 7.23 -1.83
C LYS A 70 0.27 6.93 -3.26
N THR A 71 1.08 7.82 -3.86
CA THR A 71 1.61 7.66 -5.21
C THR A 71 2.46 6.40 -5.35
N ALA A 72 3.35 6.13 -4.38
CA ALA A 72 4.17 4.93 -4.38
C ALA A 72 3.32 3.65 -4.21
N GLY A 73 2.32 3.69 -3.33
CA GLY A 73 1.39 2.59 -3.07
C GLY A 73 0.49 2.26 -4.25
N MET A 74 0.03 3.27 -5.00
CA MET A 74 -0.75 3.09 -6.24
C MET A 74 0.03 2.37 -7.36
N GLN A 75 1.37 2.34 -7.26
CA GLN A 75 2.28 1.64 -8.17
C GLN A 75 2.66 0.22 -7.70
N LEU A 76 2.17 -0.25 -6.54
CA LEU A 76 2.29 -1.67 -6.16
C LEU A 76 1.59 -2.52 -7.23
N PRO A 77 2.11 -3.71 -7.64
CA PRO A 77 3.24 -4.40 -7.05
C PRO A 77 4.57 -4.04 -7.74
N PHE A 78 4.54 -3.21 -8.80
CA PHE A 78 5.71 -2.88 -9.60
C PHE A 78 6.72 -2.07 -8.79
N SER A 79 6.27 -1.17 -7.90
CA SER A 79 7.15 -0.44 -6.97
C SER A 79 7.83 -1.34 -5.94
N PHE A 80 7.26 -2.51 -5.62
CA PHE A 80 7.90 -3.54 -4.80
C PHE A 80 8.95 -4.32 -5.60
N LEU A 81 8.59 -4.78 -6.82
CA LEU A 81 9.50 -5.52 -7.70
C LEU A 81 10.72 -4.68 -8.13
N THR A 82 10.54 -3.37 -8.27
CA THR A 82 11.62 -2.43 -8.63
C THR A 82 12.42 -1.94 -7.42
N GLY A 83 12.13 -2.41 -6.20
CA GLY A 83 12.84 -2.03 -4.98
C GLY A 83 12.62 -0.58 -4.53
N LYS A 84 11.70 0.16 -5.16
CA LYS A 84 11.35 1.54 -4.79
C LYS A 84 10.65 1.62 -3.44
N ILE A 85 9.96 0.55 -3.05
CA ILE A 85 9.31 0.41 -1.74
C ILE A 85 9.97 -0.72 -0.96
N SER A 86 10.33 -0.44 0.29
CA SER A 86 10.85 -1.47 1.20
C SER A 86 9.76 -1.93 2.18
N PHE A 87 9.30 -3.17 2.03
CA PHE A 87 8.32 -3.77 2.95
C PHE A 87 8.82 -3.81 4.41
N ARG A 88 10.13 -4.03 4.60
CA ARG A 88 10.74 -3.97 5.94
C ARG A 88 10.57 -2.59 6.58
N LYS A 89 10.71 -1.52 5.79
CA LYS A 89 10.53 -0.15 6.27
C LYS A 89 9.07 0.20 6.47
N ILE A 90 8.18 -0.19 5.56
CA ILE A 90 6.72 -0.01 5.76
C ILE A 90 6.25 -0.71 7.02
N ARG A 91 6.71 -1.94 7.27
CA ARG A 91 6.39 -2.67 8.51
C ARG A 91 6.92 -1.94 9.75
N ALA A 92 8.11 -1.36 9.67
CA ALA A 92 8.68 -0.57 10.76
C ALA A 92 7.87 0.71 11.03
N VAL A 93 7.46 1.43 9.98
CA VAL A 93 6.55 2.58 10.05
C VAL A 93 5.24 2.19 10.74
N GLY A 94 4.60 1.11 10.28
CA GLY A 94 3.33 0.65 10.86
C GLY A 94 3.47 0.24 12.32
N ARG A 95 4.57 -0.43 12.69
CA ARG A 95 4.82 -0.77 14.09
C ARG A 95 5.05 0.46 14.96
N TYR A 96 5.85 1.40 14.48
CA TYR A 96 6.08 2.67 15.16
C TYR A 96 4.77 3.45 15.33
N ALA A 97 3.92 3.50 14.30
CA ALA A 97 2.66 4.22 14.38
C ALA A 97 1.66 3.63 15.38
N ILE A 98 1.69 2.30 15.60
CA ILE A 98 0.88 1.64 16.62
C ILE A 98 1.42 1.98 18.02
N GLU A 99 2.74 1.95 18.18
CA GLU A 99 3.42 2.18 19.47
C GLU A 99 3.37 3.66 19.89
N ALA A 100 3.53 4.59 18.95
CA ALA A 100 3.42 6.04 19.17
C ALA A 100 1.97 6.55 19.29
N ASN A 101 0.97 5.68 19.11
CA ASN A 101 -0.45 6.02 19.32
C ASN A 101 -1.05 5.21 20.47
N ASP A 102 -0.21 4.56 21.30
CA ASP A 102 -0.69 3.72 22.41
C ASP A 102 -1.43 4.56 23.46
N ASP A 103 -1.00 5.79 23.68
CA ASP A 103 -1.63 6.80 24.54
C ASP A 103 -2.69 7.66 23.82
N GLN A 104 -2.95 7.39 22.53
CA GLN A 104 -3.91 8.08 21.67
C GLN A 104 -3.66 9.59 21.49
N VAL A 105 -2.47 10.09 21.84
CA VAL A 105 -2.08 11.49 21.68
C VAL A 105 -0.77 11.54 20.92
N TRP A 106 -0.76 12.20 19.77
CA TRP A 106 0.46 12.33 18.98
C TRP A 106 1.24 13.58 19.39
N ASP A 107 2.52 13.41 19.75
CA ASP A 107 3.42 14.53 19.98
C ASP A 107 4.13 14.98 18.69
N ALA A 108 4.60 16.23 18.63
CA ALA A 108 5.19 16.80 17.42
C ALA A 108 6.43 16.03 16.92
N ASP A 109 7.26 15.57 17.86
CA ASP A 109 8.46 14.77 17.57
C ASP A 109 8.12 13.39 17.02
N GLU A 110 7.00 12.81 17.46
CA GLU A 110 6.54 11.50 17.03
C GLU A 110 5.99 11.54 15.61
N ILE A 111 5.21 12.58 15.30
CA ILE A 111 4.73 12.84 13.94
C ILE A 111 5.91 13.08 13.01
N ASN A 112 6.87 13.93 13.39
CA ASN A 112 8.07 14.20 12.56
C ASN A 112 8.89 12.93 12.31
N THR A 113 9.03 12.08 13.33
CA THR A 113 9.69 10.78 13.20
C THR A 113 8.92 9.86 12.26
N LEU A 114 7.59 9.80 12.39
CA LEU A 114 6.72 9.03 11.50
C LEU A 114 6.87 9.50 10.04
N LEU A 115 6.83 10.81 9.78
CA LEU A 115 6.98 11.39 8.45
C LEU A 115 8.35 11.05 7.82
N ARG A 116 9.43 11.11 8.62
CA ARG A 116 10.77 10.70 8.17
C ARG A 116 10.82 9.22 7.82
N MET A 117 10.24 8.35 8.66
CA MET A 117 10.19 6.92 8.38
C MET A 117 9.35 6.59 7.14
N MET A 118 8.22 7.28 6.94
CA MET A 118 7.37 7.13 5.76
C MET A 118 8.11 7.54 4.48
N ASN A 119 8.76 8.70 4.46
CA ASN A 119 9.58 9.13 3.32
C ASN A 119 10.70 8.10 3.01
N ALA A 120 11.39 7.62 4.05
CA ALA A 120 12.44 6.61 3.90
C ALA A 120 11.91 5.25 3.38
N SER A 121 10.63 4.93 3.64
CA SER A 121 9.98 3.70 3.18
C SER A 121 9.69 3.69 1.67
N VAL A 122 9.51 4.88 1.09
CA VAL A 122 9.27 5.10 -0.36
C VAL A 122 10.52 5.59 -1.11
N GLY A 123 11.69 5.47 -0.49
CA GLY A 123 12.97 5.78 -1.14
C GLY A 123 13.32 7.27 -1.21
N VAL A 124 12.51 8.13 -0.58
CA VAL A 124 12.83 9.55 -0.43
C VAL A 124 13.81 9.67 0.73
N LYS A 125 15.08 9.97 0.43
CA LYS A 125 16.03 10.42 1.45
C LYS A 125 15.58 11.80 1.87
N GLY A 126 15.20 11.97 3.14
CA GLY A 126 14.83 13.27 3.68
C GLY A 126 15.89 14.30 3.30
N GLY A 127 15.43 15.44 2.77
CA GLY A 127 16.29 16.59 2.59
C GLY A 127 16.91 16.93 3.95
N THR A 128 18.22 17.09 3.94
CA THR A 128 18.97 17.74 5.02
C THR A 128 18.41 19.14 5.23
N GLU A 129 18.20 19.47 6.50
CA GLU A 129 18.36 20.78 7.15
C GLU A 129 18.28 22.04 6.25
#